data_AF-A0A2P4QGU4-F1
#
_entry.id   AF-A0A2P4QGU4-F1
#
_cell.length_a   1.000
_cell.length_b   1.000
_cell.length_c   1.000
_cell.angle_alpha   90.00
_cell.angle_beta   90.00
_cell.angle_gamma   90.00
#
_symmetry.space_group_name_H-M   'P 1'
#
loop_
_entity.id
_entity.type
_entity.pdbx_description
1 polymer ?
#
loop_
_entity_poly.entity_id
_entity_poly.type
_entity_poly.pdbx_seq_one_letter_code
_entity_poly.pdbx_strand_id
1 'polypeptide(L)'
;MGWNNENILEILKNDIEFFPVICTVGKYKIFLYTIGYSLNKGWMYAGSGYEASIIHVFDKKQGILVSKIENKDCIVEIYQDSQLKKRVIGASPDDVWRKTGLIQNYNGTQLFGLDNSIIQQLIKKHRVPTCKLQDWQDQSIMQILFDYHLKRRTLANINWHQFFISWAESNVTIIDLKSNLKPLYPHNYKFDEREFRVWKAMLHASGCTNITPWTHDESEVNLCRVFRISI
;
A
#
# COMPACT_ATOMS: atom_id res chain seq x y z
N MET A 1 28.10 10.53 -19.02
CA MET A 1 26.93 10.57 -18.12
C MET A 1 26.13 9.28 -18.33
N GLY A 2 25.96 8.45 -17.31
CA GLY A 2 25.54 7.04 -17.41
C GLY A 2 24.04 6.77 -17.55
N TRP A 3 23.28 7.65 -18.20
CA TRP A 3 21.81 7.55 -18.27
C TRP A 3 21.29 6.37 -19.12
N ASN A 4 22.15 5.77 -19.96
CA ASN A 4 21.84 4.58 -20.76
C ASN A 4 22.44 3.29 -20.17
N ASN A 5 22.99 3.33 -18.96
CA ASN A 5 23.54 2.13 -18.34
C ASN A 5 22.39 1.32 -17.72
N GLU A 6 22.16 0.11 -18.25
CA GLU A 6 21.06 -0.77 -17.82
C GLU A 6 21.12 -1.07 -16.32
N ASN A 7 22.31 -1.26 -15.74
CA ASN A 7 22.47 -1.47 -14.30
C ASN A 7 22.05 -0.23 -13.49
N ILE A 8 22.38 0.98 -13.98
CA ILE A 8 21.96 2.23 -13.30
C ILE A 8 20.44 2.40 -13.41
N LEU A 9 19.86 2.10 -14.57
CA LEU A 9 18.41 2.13 -14.76
C LEU A 9 17.68 1.10 -13.90
N GLU A 10 18.26 -0.08 -13.70
CA GLU A 10 17.69 -1.13 -12.85
C GLU A 10 17.75 -0.76 -11.36
N ILE A 11 18.86 -0.18 -10.91
CA ILE A 11 18.98 0.39 -9.55
C ILE A 11 17.96 1.51 -9.33
N LEU A 12 17.81 2.42 -10.29
CA LEU A 12 16.84 3.51 -10.20
C LEU A 12 15.39 3.01 -10.23
N LYS A 13 15.09 1.95 -11.01
CA LYS A 13 13.78 1.29 -11.02
C LYS A 13 13.46 0.62 -9.68
N ASN A 14 14.45 0.12 -8.96
CA ASN A 14 14.22 -0.50 -7.65
C ASN A 14 13.69 0.48 -6.61
N ASP A 15 14.08 1.75 -6.70
CA ASP A 15 13.63 2.82 -5.79
C ASP A 15 12.32 3.51 -6.23
N ILE A 16 11.79 3.22 -7.41
CA ILE A 16 10.49 3.73 -7.85
C ILE A 16 9.40 2.74 -7.42
N GLU A 17 8.50 3.20 -6.55
CA GLU A 17 7.46 2.37 -5.92
C GLU A 17 6.42 1.87 -6.92
N PHE A 18 6.24 2.59 -8.04
CA PHE A 18 5.32 2.20 -9.09
C PHE A 18 5.65 2.82 -10.47
N PHE A 19 5.60 2.00 -11.52
CA PHE A 19 5.61 2.41 -12.92
C PHE A 19 4.36 1.78 -13.59
N PRO A 20 3.61 2.50 -14.44
CA PRO A 20 2.43 1.93 -15.07
C PRO A 20 2.79 0.74 -15.97
N VAL A 21 2.04 -0.35 -15.86
CA VAL A 21 2.29 -1.60 -16.60
C VAL A 21 1.12 -1.88 -17.54
N ILE A 22 1.44 -2.41 -18.72
CA ILE A 22 0.44 -2.91 -19.67
C ILE A 22 0.46 -4.43 -19.62
N CYS A 23 -0.71 -5.05 -19.43
CA CYS A 23 -0.92 -6.45 -19.71
C CYS A 23 -2.04 -6.64 -20.74
N THR A 24 -2.20 -7.85 -21.25
CA THR A 24 -3.16 -8.15 -22.31
C THR A 24 -4.08 -9.29 -21.92
N VAL A 25 -5.37 -9.13 -22.21
CA VAL A 25 -6.36 -10.19 -22.19
C VAL A 25 -7.01 -10.29 -23.57
N GLY A 26 -6.61 -11.32 -24.33
CA GLY A 26 -6.95 -11.43 -25.75
C GLY A 26 -6.53 -10.18 -26.53
N LYS A 27 -7.50 -9.47 -27.12
CA LYS A 27 -7.25 -8.22 -27.87
C LYS A 27 -7.21 -6.96 -27.00
N TYR A 28 -7.56 -7.05 -25.73
CA TYR A 28 -7.67 -5.88 -24.85
C TYR A 28 -6.34 -5.63 -24.15
N LYS A 29 -5.88 -4.39 -24.19
CA LYS A 29 -4.75 -3.90 -23.39
C LYS A 29 -5.31 -3.32 -22.10
N ILE A 30 -4.82 -3.83 -20.98
CA ILE A 30 -5.15 -3.35 -19.64
C ILE A 30 -3.97 -2.51 -19.18
N PHE A 31 -4.24 -1.24 -18.89
CA PHE A 31 -3.26 -0.30 -18.37
C PHE A 31 -3.45 -0.16 -16.87
N LEU A 32 -2.53 -0.74 -16.09
CA LEU A 32 -2.47 -0.63 -14.64
C LEU A 32 -1.65 0.61 -14.27
N TYR A 33 -2.20 1.48 -13.44
CA TYR A 33 -1.53 2.73 -13.02
C TYR A 33 -1.63 3.04 -11.53
N THR A 34 -2.40 2.26 -10.76
CA THR A 34 -2.41 2.35 -9.30
C THR A 34 -2.58 0.94 -8.71
N ILE A 35 -1.86 0.63 -7.63
CA ILE A 35 -1.94 -0.67 -6.94
C ILE A 35 -2.46 -0.47 -5.53
N GLY A 36 -3.42 -1.32 -5.15
CA GLY A 36 -3.81 -1.53 -3.77
C GLY A 36 -3.63 -3.00 -3.40
N TYR A 37 -3.17 -3.25 -2.17
CA TYR A 37 -3.06 -4.60 -1.61
C TYR A 37 -4.15 -4.84 -0.56
N SER A 38 -4.67 -6.07 -0.49
CA SER A 38 -5.52 -6.53 0.61
C SER A 38 -5.30 -8.03 0.90
N LEU A 39 -5.87 -8.50 2.01
CA LEU A 39 -5.92 -9.93 2.35
C LEU A 39 -7.08 -10.67 1.62
N ASN A 40 -7.80 -10.00 0.72
CA ASN A 40 -8.93 -10.60 0.02
C ASN A 40 -8.44 -11.54 -1.10
N LYS A 41 -8.45 -12.85 -0.82
CA LYS A 41 -8.09 -13.90 -1.80
C LYS A 41 -9.03 -13.91 -3.00
N GLY A 42 -10.31 -13.59 -2.81
CA GLY A 42 -11.30 -13.54 -3.90
C GLY A 42 -11.01 -12.43 -4.92
N TRP A 43 -10.21 -11.43 -4.55
CA TRP A 43 -9.75 -10.36 -5.43
C TRP A 43 -8.26 -10.50 -5.76
N MET A 44 -7.71 -11.72 -5.67
CA MET A 44 -6.30 -11.98 -5.96
C MET A 44 -5.35 -11.05 -5.18
N TYR A 45 -5.69 -10.75 -3.93
CA TYR A 45 -4.99 -9.84 -3.03
C TYR A 45 -4.95 -8.37 -3.45
N ALA A 46 -5.69 -7.98 -4.50
CA ALA A 46 -5.90 -6.57 -4.80
C ALA A 46 -6.80 -5.92 -3.73
N GLY A 47 -6.57 -4.64 -3.49
CA GLY A 47 -7.24 -3.89 -2.43
C GLY A 47 -7.55 -2.46 -2.81
N SER A 48 -8.10 -1.72 -1.85
CA SER A 48 -8.44 -0.31 -2.01
C SER A 48 -7.25 0.48 -2.57
N GLY A 49 -7.50 1.29 -3.60
CA GLY A 49 -6.47 2.02 -4.35
C GLY A 49 -5.97 1.31 -5.61
N TYR A 50 -6.46 0.10 -5.92
CA TYR A 50 -6.18 -0.53 -7.20
C TYR A 50 -6.96 0.16 -8.33
N GLU A 51 -6.27 0.58 -9.40
CA GLU A 51 -6.90 1.16 -10.58
C GLU A 51 -6.22 0.69 -11.89
N ALA A 52 -7.04 0.18 -12.80
CA ALA A 52 -6.63 -0.22 -14.14
C ALA A 52 -7.65 0.24 -15.17
N SER A 53 -7.26 0.35 -16.44
CA SER A 53 -8.15 0.79 -17.51
C SER A 53 -8.05 -0.02 -18.78
N ILE A 54 -9.19 -0.14 -19.47
CA ILE A 54 -9.31 -0.71 -20.81
C ILE A 54 -9.93 0.35 -21.71
N ILE A 55 -9.36 0.52 -22.89
CA ILE A 55 -9.96 1.35 -23.93
C ILE A 55 -10.93 0.47 -24.74
N HIS A 56 -12.21 0.83 -24.74
CA HIS A 56 -13.24 0.09 -25.46
C HIS A 56 -14.36 0.99 -25.97
N VAL A 57 -15.15 0.49 -26.93
CA VAL A 57 -16.30 1.22 -27.45
C VAL A 57 -17.47 1.10 -26.47
N PHE A 58 -18.09 2.22 -26.15
CA PHE A 58 -19.32 2.33 -25.36
C PHE A 58 -20.23 3.33 -26.08
N ASP A 59 -21.52 3.03 -26.24
CA ASP A 59 -22.47 3.89 -26.97
C ASP A 59 -21.93 4.43 -28.32
N LYS A 60 -21.36 3.53 -29.13
CA LYS A 60 -20.79 3.79 -30.47
C LYS A 60 -19.58 4.73 -30.50
N LYS A 61 -19.07 5.17 -29.36
CA LYS A 61 -17.86 6.00 -29.24
C LYS A 61 -16.79 5.30 -28.43
N GLN A 62 -15.52 5.61 -28.69
CA GLN A 62 -14.44 5.11 -27.86
C GLN A 62 -14.52 5.73 -26.46
N GLY A 63 -14.28 4.92 -25.44
CA GLY A 63 -14.24 5.35 -24.05
C GLY A 63 -13.14 4.63 -23.26
N ILE A 64 -12.86 5.17 -22.08
CA ILE A 64 -11.95 4.57 -21.11
C ILE A 64 -12.81 3.93 -20.03
N LEU A 65 -12.71 2.61 -19.91
CA LEU A 65 -13.37 1.83 -18.88
C LEU A 65 -12.35 1.62 -17.77
N VAL A 66 -12.58 2.25 -16.62
CA VAL A 66 -11.69 2.21 -15.47
C VAL A 66 -12.23 1.24 -14.44
N SER A 67 -11.48 0.18 -14.17
CA SER A 67 -11.72 -0.77 -13.08
C SER A 67 -11.00 -0.28 -11.82
N LYS A 68 -11.75 -0.15 -10.72
CA LYS A 68 -11.24 0.32 -9.42
C LYS A 68 -11.63 -0.61 -8.29
N ILE A 69 -10.82 -0.61 -7.24
CA ILE A 69 -11.20 -1.14 -5.93
C ILE A 69 -11.13 0.02 -4.94
N GLU A 70 -12.27 0.33 -4.34
CA GLU A 70 -12.39 1.36 -3.32
C GLU A 70 -13.05 0.73 -2.09
N ASN A 71 -12.37 0.75 -0.95
CA ASN A 71 -12.81 0.10 0.29
C ASN A 71 -13.14 -1.39 0.07
N LYS A 72 -14.43 -1.74 0.09
CA LYS A 72 -14.94 -3.10 -0.09
C LYS A 72 -15.76 -3.26 -1.38
N ASP A 73 -15.66 -2.30 -2.30
CA ASP A 73 -16.42 -2.29 -3.54
C ASP A 73 -15.50 -2.39 -4.77
N CYS A 74 -15.92 -3.20 -5.74
CA CYS A 74 -15.34 -3.20 -7.08
C CYS A 74 -16.17 -2.29 -7.97
N ILE A 75 -15.51 -1.39 -8.70
CA ILE A 75 -16.16 -0.33 -9.46
C ILE A 75 -15.68 -0.38 -10.90
N VAL A 76 -16.59 -0.16 -11.85
CA VAL A 76 -16.26 0.14 -13.24
C VAL A 76 -16.86 1.48 -13.62
N GLU A 77 -16.00 2.43 -13.95
CA GLU A 77 -16.37 3.75 -14.44
C GLU A 77 -16.09 3.86 -15.94
N ILE A 78 -17.00 4.45 -16.70
CA ILE A 78 -16.86 4.63 -18.14
C ILE A 78 -16.77 6.11 -18.42
N TYR A 79 -15.65 6.53 -19.00
CA TYR A 79 -15.37 7.92 -19.37
C TYR A 79 -15.38 8.09 -20.88
N GLN A 80 -16.03 9.14 -21.35
CA GLN A 80 -16.01 9.60 -22.75
C GLN A 80 -15.99 11.11 -22.79
N ASP A 81 -15.20 11.69 -23.71
CA ASP A 81 -15.04 13.14 -23.84
C ASP A 81 -14.66 13.80 -22.49
N SER A 82 -13.80 13.12 -21.72
CA SER A 82 -13.37 13.50 -20.36
C SER A 82 -14.49 13.63 -19.32
N GLN A 83 -15.65 13.02 -19.56
CA GLN A 83 -16.79 13.01 -18.64
C GLN A 83 -17.16 11.59 -18.23
N LEU A 84 -17.52 11.41 -16.95
CA LEU A 84 -18.08 10.16 -16.45
C LEU A 84 -19.47 9.95 -17.05
N LYS A 85 -19.64 8.85 -17.80
CA LYS A 85 -20.92 8.48 -18.44
C LYS A 85 -21.68 7.41 -17.67
N LYS A 86 -20.97 6.48 -17.04
CA LYS A 86 -21.58 5.39 -16.27
C LYS A 86 -20.64 4.98 -15.14
N ARG A 87 -21.20 4.73 -13.96
CA ARG A 87 -20.52 4.11 -12.82
C ARG A 87 -21.30 2.88 -12.41
N VAL A 88 -20.62 1.75 -12.31
CA VAL A 88 -21.18 0.46 -11.92
C VAL A 88 -20.45 -0.03 -10.69
N ILE A 89 -21.19 -0.52 -9.70
CA ILE A 89 -20.64 -1.03 -8.44
C ILE A 89 -21.02 -2.51 -8.30
N GLY A 90 -20.06 -3.33 -7.89
CA GLY A 90 -20.25 -4.76 -7.65
C GLY A 90 -19.43 -5.26 -6.47
N ALA A 91 -19.86 -6.40 -5.93
CA ALA A 91 -19.22 -7.03 -4.77
C ALA A 91 -17.88 -7.73 -5.11
N SER A 92 -17.62 -7.96 -6.40
CA SER A 92 -16.40 -8.59 -6.90
C SER A 92 -16.08 -8.08 -8.30
N PRO A 93 -14.85 -8.31 -8.81
CA PRO A 93 -14.49 -8.00 -10.18
C PRO A 93 -15.48 -8.62 -11.19
N ASP A 94 -15.84 -9.88 -10.99
CA ASP A 94 -16.78 -10.60 -11.87
C ASP A 94 -18.18 -10.01 -11.80
N ASP A 95 -18.67 -9.69 -10.61
CA ASP A 95 -20.01 -9.09 -10.43
C ASP A 95 -20.10 -7.72 -11.10
N VAL A 96 -19.11 -6.84 -10.90
CA VAL A 96 -19.14 -5.49 -11.47
C VAL A 96 -19.05 -5.52 -12.99
N TRP A 97 -18.15 -6.33 -13.57
CA TRP A 97 -18.03 -6.44 -15.03
C TRP A 97 -19.25 -7.08 -15.67
N ARG A 98 -19.84 -8.11 -15.06
CA ARG A 98 -21.11 -8.67 -15.50
C ARG A 98 -22.23 -7.62 -15.54
N LYS A 99 -22.34 -6.76 -14.52
CA LYS A 99 -23.32 -5.66 -14.46
C LYS A 99 -23.09 -4.58 -15.52
N THR A 100 -21.86 -4.42 -16.04
CA THR A 100 -21.61 -3.45 -17.12
C THR A 100 -22.31 -3.86 -18.42
N GLY A 101 -22.41 -5.17 -18.68
CA GLY A 101 -22.89 -5.73 -19.95
C GLY A 101 -21.84 -5.71 -21.07
N LEU A 102 -20.60 -5.30 -20.79
CA LEU A 102 -19.54 -5.12 -21.78
C LEU A 102 -18.50 -6.24 -21.68
N ILE A 103 -17.80 -6.51 -22.78
CA ILE A 103 -16.66 -7.43 -22.85
C ILE A 103 -16.96 -8.79 -22.17
N GLN A 104 -18.13 -9.37 -22.44
CA GLN A 104 -18.63 -10.55 -21.71
C GLN A 104 -17.88 -11.87 -21.99
N ASN A 105 -16.92 -11.87 -22.93
CA ASN A 105 -16.12 -13.05 -23.26
C ASN A 105 -15.02 -13.33 -22.22
N TYR A 106 -14.81 -12.43 -21.26
CA TYR A 106 -13.81 -12.54 -20.21
C TYR A 106 -14.46 -12.33 -18.86
N ASN A 107 -13.93 -12.98 -17.83
CA ASN A 107 -14.39 -12.73 -16.46
C ASN A 107 -13.83 -11.38 -15.95
N GLY A 108 -14.38 -10.89 -14.85
CA GLY A 108 -13.98 -9.60 -14.29
C GLY A 108 -12.57 -9.63 -13.71
N THR A 109 -12.13 -10.76 -13.16
CA THR A 109 -10.74 -10.93 -12.69
C THR A 109 -9.73 -10.68 -13.82
N GLN A 110 -10.00 -11.24 -15.00
CA GLN A 110 -9.23 -11.04 -16.23
C GLN A 110 -9.29 -9.59 -16.72
N LEU A 111 -10.47 -8.96 -16.69
CA LEU A 111 -10.64 -7.58 -17.15
C LEU A 111 -10.04 -6.54 -16.20
N PHE A 112 -9.91 -6.87 -14.91
CA PHE A 112 -9.08 -6.09 -14.00
C PHE A 112 -7.57 -6.34 -14.21
N GLY A 113 -7.18 -7.42 -14.90
CA GLY A 113 -5.79 -7.84 -15.10
C GLY A 113 -5.19 -8.60 -13.91
N LEU A 114 -6.02 -9.04 -12.97
CA LEU A 114 -5.57 -9.60 -11.69
C LEU A 114 -4.97 -11.00 -11.81
N ASP A 115 -5.26 -11.73 -12.87
CA ASP A 115 -4.66 -13.05 -13.15
C ASP A 115 -3.30 -12.94 -13.86
N ASN A 116 -2.89 -11.75 -14.28
CA ASN A 116 -1.59 -11.53 -14.89
C ASN A 116 -0.45 -11.67 -13.88
N SER A 117 0.57 -12.47 -14.22
CA SER A 117 1.69 -12.78 -13.33
C SER A 117 2.51 -11.56 -12.91
N ILE A 118 2.71 -10.58 -13.81
CA ILE A 118 3.46 -9.35 -13.51
C ILE A 118 2.65 -8.50 -12.52
N ILE A 119 1.35 -8.31 -12.77
CA ILE A 119 0.47 -7.58 -11.86
C ILE A 119 0.43 -8.26 -10.48
N GLN A 120 0.37 -9.59 -10.44
CA GLN A 120 0.42 -10.33 -9.18
C GLN A 120 1.74 -10.16 -8.43
N GLN A 121 2.88 -10.13 -9.13
CA GLN A 121 4.18 -9.83 -8.51
C GLN A 121 4.19 -8.41 -7.93
N LEU A 122 3.63 -7.43 -8.66
CA LEU A 122 3.55 -6.06 -8.17
C LEU A 122 2.63 -5.92 -6.96
N ILE A 123 1.44 -6.56 -6.96
CA ILE A 123 0.53 -6.59 -5.81
C ILE A 123 1.24 -7.20 -4.59
N LYS A 124 1.99 -8.30 -4.78
CA LYS A 124 2.79 -8.93 -3.71
C LYS A 124 3.90 -8.01 -3.21
N LYS A 125 4.59 -7.27 -4.09
CA LYS A 125 5.59 -6.26 -3.69
C LYS A 125 4.96 -5.10 -2.92
N HIS A 126 3.72 -4.76 -3.27
CA HIS A 126 2.94 -3.71 -2.61
C HIS A 126 2.28 -4.16 -1.30
N ARG A 127 2.46 -5.42 -0.90
CA ARG A 127 2.09 -5.91 0.43
C ARG A 127 2.84 -5.07 1.46
N VAL A 128 2.09 -4.34 2.28
CA VAL A 128 2.66 -3.69 3.47
C VAL A 128 3.27 -4.79 4.33
N PRO A 129 4.59 -4.78 4.56
CA PRO A 129 5.24 -5.81 5.35
C PRO A 129 4.71 -5.71 6.78
N THR A 130 4.36 -6.84 7.36
CA THR A 130 3.93 -6.92 8.76
C THR A 130 4.67 -8.05 9.45
N CYS A 131 4.87 -7.91 10.75
CA CYS A 131 5.46 -8.95 11.59
C CYS A 131 4.74 -9.01 12.94
N LYS A 132 5.02 -10.04 13.72
CA LYS A 132 4.54 -10.19 15.10
C LYS A 132 5.64 -9.82 16.09
N LEU A 133 5.26 -9.71 17.36
CA LEU A 133 6.19 -9.43 18.46
C LEU A 133 7.38 -10.41 18.49
N GLN A 134 7.11 -11.71 18.29
CA GLN A 134 8.13 -12.76 18.27
C GLN A 134 9.21 -12.55 17.19
N ASP A 135 8.89 -11.78 16.14
CA ASP A 135 9.80 -11.52 15.01
C ASP A 135 10.68 -10.29 15.27
N TRP A 136 10.48 -9.54 16.37
CA TRP A 136 11.18 -8.29 16.63
C TRP A 136 12.70 -8.45 16.79
N GLN A 137 13.15 -9.62 17.24
CA GLN A 137 14.58 -9.94 17.35
C GLN A 137 15.19 -10.36 16.00
N ASP A 138 14.39 -10.74 15.02
CA ASP A 138 14.87 -11.09 13.67
C ASP A 138 15.14 -9.82 12.87
N GLN A 139 16.43 -9.45 12.77
CA GLN A 139 16.86 -8.27 12.04
C GLN A 139 16.46 -8.31 10.56
N SER A 140 16.41 -9.48 9.93
CA SER A 140 16.09 -9.59 8.50
C SER A 140 14.62 -9.23 8.23
N ILE A 141 13.71 -9.69 9.09
CA ILE A 141 12.27 -9.35 9.01
C ILE A 141 12.07 -7.86 9.32
N MET A 142 12.70 -7.38 10.38
CA MET A 142 12.58 -6.00 10.83
C MET A 142 13.17 -5.00 9.82
N GLN A 143 14.22 -5.38 9.09
CA GLN A 143 14.81 -4.56 8.02
C GLN A 143 13.82 -4.32 6.88
N ILE A 144 12.97 -5.30 6.54
CA ILE A 144 11.93 -5.13 5.52
C ILE A 144 10.91 -4.07 5.97
N LEU A 145 10.50 -4.09 7.24
CA LEU A 145 9.59 -3.08 7.80
C LEU A 145 10.26 -1.70 7.85
N PHE A 146 11.55 -1.63 8.23
CA PHE A 146 12.30 -0.37 8.26
C PHE A 146 12.43 0.24 6.86
N ASP A 147 12.79 -0.56 5.86
CA ASP A 147 12.95 -0.12 4.47
C ASP A 147 11.64 0.44 3.90
N TYR A 148 10.51 -0.21 4.23
CA TYR A 148 9.20 0.22 3.79
C TYR A 148 8.69 1.47 4.53
N HIS A 149 8.78 1.52 5.86
CA HIS A 149 8.16 2.57 6.66
C HIS A 149 9.08 3.75 6.97
N LEU A 150 10.33 3.49 7.39
CA LEU A 150 11.19 4.49 8.03
C LEU A 150 12.29 5.04 7.12
N LYS A 151 12.95 4.20 6.30
CA LYS A 151 14.20 4.53 5.58
C LYS A 151 14.20 5.87 4.85
N ARG A 152 13.08 6.25 4.23
CA ARG A 152 12.95 7.50 3.45
C ARG A 152 12.65 8.74 4.29
N ARG A 153 12.33 8.56 5.58
CA ARG A 153 11.68 9.55 6.45
C ARG A 153 12.30 9.56 7.85
N THR A 154 13.50 9.01 8.01
CA THR A 154 14.26 9.04 9.26
C THR A 154 15.73 9.32 8.95
N LEU A 155 16.54 9.59 9.99
CA LEU A 155 17.97 9.77 9.82
C LEU A 155 18.65 8.43 9.50
N ALA A 156 19.62 8.44 8.58
CA ALA A 156 20.28 7.22 8.11
C ALA A 156 21.02 6.40 9.21
N ASN A 157 21.42 7.04 10.31
CA ASN A 157 22.34 6.47 11.30
C ASN A 157 21.71 6.24 12.68
N ILE A 158 20.38 6.10 12.78
CA ILE A 158 19.74 5.75 14.05
C ILE A 158 19.81 4.25 14.32
N ASN A 159 19.99 3.87 15.59
CA ASN A 159 19.90 2.48 16.01
C ASN A 159 18.44 2.06 16.20
N TRP A 160 17.68 2.07 15.10
CA TRP A 160 16.25 1.84 15.09
C TRP A 160 15.87 0.42 15.55
N HIS A 161 16.68 -0.59 15.28
CA HIS A 161 16.35 -1.98 15.63
C HIS A 161 16.47 -2.22 17.13
N GLN A 162 17.45 -1.56 17.78
CA GLN A 162 17.62 -1.62 19.24
C GLN A 162 16.37 -1.17 20.00
N PHE A 163 15.58 -0.26 19.43
CA PHE A 163 14.27 0.10 19.98
C PHE A 163 13.38 -1.13 20.18
N PHE A 164 13.21 -1.93 19.13
CA PHE A 164 12.36 -3.13 19.17
C PHE A 164 12.95 -4.22 20.06
N ILE A 165 14.27 -4.44 20.01
CA ILE A 165 14.94 -5.42 20.89
C ILE A 165 14.71 -5.08 22.37
N SER A 166 14.94 -3.83 22.75
CA SER A 166 14.79 -3.39 24.15
C SER A 166 13.36 -3.55 24.66
N TRP A 167 12.37 -3.43 23.78
CA TRP A 167 10.97 -3.64 24.12
C TRP A 167 10.55 -5.11 24.12
N ALA A 168 11.11 -5.94 23.25
CA ALA A 168 10.86 -7.38 23.27
C ALA A 168 11.38 -8.03 24.58
N GLU A 169 12.44 -7.47 25.16
CA GLU A 169 13.03 -7.89 26.44
C GLU A 169 12.38 -7.23 27.67
N SER A 170 11.51 -6.24 27.46
CA SER A 170 10.85 -5.50 28.53
C SER A 170 9.56 -6.19 28.99
N ASN A 171 9.28 -6.14 30.29
CA ASN A 171 7.98 -6.56 30.84
C ASN A 171 6.88 -5.49 30.65
N VAL A 172 7.22 -4.35 30.06
CA VAL A 172 6.29 -3.24 29.84
C VAL A 172 5.55 -3.45 28.53
N THR A 173 4.22 -3.49 28.59
CA THR A 173 3.36 -3.66 27.41
C THR A 173 2.95 -2.35 26.75
N ILE A 174 3.30 -1.22 27.36
CA ILE A 174 2.84 0.11 27.01
C ILE A 174 4.03 0.99 26.59
N ILE A 175 4.01 1.47 25.34
CA ILE A 175 5.08 2.29 24.76
C ILE A 175 4.60 3.74 24.66
N ASP A 176 5.24 4.67 25.38
CA ASP A 176 5.17 6.10 25.07
C ASP A 176 6.15 6.44 23.96
N LEU A 177 5.63 6.61 22.74
CA LEU A 177 6.46 6.74 21.55
C LEU A 177 7.48 7.90 21.64
N LYS A 178 7.09 9.05 22.17
CA LYS A 178 7.97 10.23 22.19
C LYS A 178 9.15 10.05 23.11
N SER A 179 8.87 9.65 24.34
CA SER A 179 9.90 9.51 25.38
C SER A 179 10.89 8.42 25.02
N ASN A 180 10.45 7.38 24.30
CA ASN A 180 11.27 6.25 23.91
C ASN A 180 12.00 6.43 22.57
N LEU A 181 11.56 7.34 21.69
CA LEU A 181 12.34 7.70 20.49
C LEU A 181 13.45 8.69 20.79
N LYS A 182 13.26 9.64 21.74
CA LYS A 182 14.26 10.67 22.07
C LYS A 182 15.69 10.13 22.27
N PRO A 183 15.92 9.01 22.99
CA PRO A 183 17.27 8.48 23.20
C PRO A 183 17.96 7.97 21.92
N LEU A 184 17.20 7.65 20.87
CA LEU A 184 17.75 7.13 19.61
C LEU A 184 18.31 8.22 18.70
N TYR A 185 18.00 9.49 18.98
CA TYR A 185 18.34 10.62 18.12
C TYR A 185 19.35 11.55 18.81
N PRO A 186 20.09 12.36 18.04
CA PRO A 186 21.04 13.32 18.60
C PRO A 186 20.40 14.28 19.62
N HIS A 187 21.22 14.77 20.56
CA HIS A 187 20.77 15.75 21.54
C HIS A 187 20.20 17.01 20.85
N ASN A 188 19.06 17.51 21.33
CA ASN A 188 18.28 18.59 20.73
C ASN A 188 17.64 18.32 19.35
N TYR A 189 17.58 17.06 18.90
CA TYR A 189 16.85 16.72 17.68
C TYR A 189 15.37 17.12 17.78
N LYS A 190 14.88 17.84 16.76
CA LYS A 190 13.48 18.24 16.64
C LYS A 190 12.80 17.33 15.65
N PHE A 191 11.98 16.42 16.17
CA PHE A 191 11.16 15.54 15.36
C PHE A 191 10.09 16.33 14.60
N ASP A 192 9.92 16.01 13.32
CA ASP A 192 8.75 16.42 12.55
C ASP A 192 7.56 15.48 12.83
N GLU A 193 6.34 15.98 12.70
CA GLU A 193 5.12 15.16 12.75
C GLU A 193 5.16 13.99 11.77
N ARG A 194 5.74 14.20 10.59
CA ARG A 194 5.86 13.16 9.58
C ARG A 194 6.68 11.97 10.06
N GLU A 195 7.74 12.21 10.81
CA GLU A 195 8.57 11.15 11.41
C GLU A 195 7.78 10.35 12.43
N PHE A 196 7.01 11.01 13.30
CA PHE A 196 6.12 10.30 14.23
C PHE A 196 5.05 9.47 13.52
N ARG A 197 4.51 9.96 12.39
CA ARG A 197 3.52 9.22 11.60
C ARG A 197 4.12 7.93 11.01
N VAL A 198 5.34 7.96 10.50
CA VAL A 198 5.98 6.75 9.95
C VAL A 198 6.40 5.75 11.02
N TRP A 199 6.85 6.21 12.19
CA TRP A 199 7.11 5.34 13.34
C TRP A 199 5.84 4.66 13.84
N LYS A 200 4.73 5.40 13.93
CA LYS A 200 3.42 4.85 14.23
C LYS A 200 3.00 3.78 13.21
N ALA A 201 3.22 4.02 11.92
CA ALA A 201 2.90 3.05 10.88
C ALA A 201 3.71 1.75 11.03
N MET A 202 5.02 1.87 11.29
CA MET A 202 5.88 0.71 11.53
C MET A 202 5.46 -0.09 12.76
N LEU A 203 5.13 0.59 13.88
CA LEU A 203 4.68 -0.08 15.10
C LEU A 203 3.36 -0.83 14.91
N HIS A 204 2.42 -0.24 14.17
CA HIS A 204 1.21 -0.95 13.80
C HIS A 204 1.49 -2.18 12.92
N ALA A 205 2.39 -2.03 11.95
CA ALA A 205 2.80 -3.14 11.08
C ALA A 205 3.54 -4.26 11.84
N SER A 206 4.23 -3.93 12.93
CA SER A 206 4.96 -4.89 13.77
C SER A 206 4.11 -5.52 14.88
N GLY A 207 2.80 -5.26 14.91
CA GLY A 207 1.84 -5.88 15.83
C GLY A 207 1.41 -5.05 17.04
N CYS A 208 1.80 -3.77 17.14
CA CYS A 208 1.32 -2.88 18.20
C CYS A 208 -0.08 -2.33 17.89
N THR A 209 -0.87 -2.14 18.94
CA THR A 209 -2.19 -1.48 18.88
C THR A 209 -2.11 -0.08 19.50
N ASN A 210 -2.80 0.90 18.93
CA ASN A 210 -2.85 2.24 19.52
C ASN A 210 -3.89 2.22 20.66
N ILE A 211 -3.49 2.65 21.85
CA ILE A 211 -4.39 2.68 23.03
C ILE A 211 -4.74 4.10 23.46
N THR A 212 -4.41 5.10 22.65
CA THR A 212 -4.87 6.47 22.91
C THR A 212 -6.30 6.69 22.40
N PRO A 213 -7.19 7.32 23.21
CA PRO A 213 -8.63 7.35 22.99
C PRO A 213 -9.12 8.36 21.94
N TRP A 214 -8.24 9.16 21.34
CA TRP A 214 -8.63 10.26 20.45
C TRP A 214 -8.86 9.79 19.01
N THR A 215 -9.99 10.18 18.41
CA THR A 215 -10.33 9.92 17.01
C THR A 215 -9.54 10.84 16.07
N HIS A 216 -9.49 10.50 14.78
CA HIS A 216 -8.73 11.24 13.77
C HIS A 216 -9.13 12.72 13.67
N ASP A 217 -10.38 13.05 13.97
CA ASP A 217 -10.94 14.39 13.79
C ASP A 217 -10.62 15.37 14.94
N GLU A 218 -10.08 14.89 16.07
CA GLU A 218 -9.84 15.72 17.26
C GLU A 218 -8.37 16.14 17.45
N SER A 219 -7.49 15.97 16.46
CA SER A 219 -6.03 16.16 16.68
C SER A 219 -5.33 17.12 15.72
N GLU A 220 -5.62 18.43 15.84
CA GLU A 220 -4.62 19.45 15.47
C GLU A 220 -3.67 19.81 16.62
N VAL A 221 -3.93 19.38 17.85
CA VAL A 221 -3.05 19.69 18.99
C VAL A 221 -3.02 18.52 19.98
N ASN A 222 -1.82 18.08 20.38
CA ASN A 222 -1.49 17.18 21.51
C ASN A 222 -1.31 15.65 21.27
N LEU A 223 -0.33 15.30 20.43
CA LEU A 223 0.96 14.69 20.82
C LEU A 223 1.13 13.79 22.09
N CYS A 224 0.16 12.97 22.49
CA CYS A 224 0.40 11.78 23.33
C CYS A 224 -0.11 10.54 22.60
N ARG A 225 0.77 9.62 22.21
CA ARG A 225 0.42 8.41 21.42
C ARG A 225 1.08 7.19 22.05
N VAL A 226 0.32 6.54 22.90
CA VAL A 226 0.69 5.35 23.65
C VAL A 226 0.27 4.10 22.86
N PHE A 227 1.18 3.14 22.71
CA PHE A 227 0.92 1.86 22.03
C PHE A 227 0.90 0.72 23.04
N ARG A 228 0.07 -0.29 22.78
CA ARG A 228 0.03 -1.55 23.53
C ARG A 228 0.54 -2.69 22.67
N ILE A 229 1.42 -3.50 23.26
CA ILE A 229 1.83 -4.80 22.76
C ILE A 229 0.74 -5.80 23.14
N SER A 230 0.13 -6.44 22.14
CA SER A 230 -0.73 -7.60 22.38
C SER A 230 0.18 -8.82 22.62
N ILE A 231 0.26 -9.27 23.87
CA ILE A 231 0.91 -10.54 24.24
C ILE A 231 0.02 -11.69 23.77
#